data_AF-A0A537P3D1-F1
#
_entry.id   AF-A0A537P3D1-F1
#
_cell.length_a   1.000
_cell.length_b   1.000
_cell.length_c   1.000
_cell.angle_alpha   90.00
_cell.angle_beta   90.00
_cell.angle_gamma   90.00
#
_symmetry.space_group_name_H-M   'P 1'
#
loop_
_entity.id
_entity.type
_entity.pdbx_description
1 polymer ?
#
loop_
_entity_poly.entity_id
_entity_poly.type
_entity_poly.pdbx_seq_one_letter_code
_entity_poly.pdbx_strand_id
1 'polypeptide(L)' 'EMVIKTVRMGIPILVSRSGFTAWGVELARKANLTLVGRARGKRFVALAGEKRIVFDQDLTYVEDESAKHRRKAAVHDD' A
#
# COMPACT_ATOMS: atom_id res chain seq x y z
N GLU A 1 11.96 -10.98 -2.97
CA GLU A 1 11.00 -10.09 -2.29
C GLU A 1 9.98 -9.50 -3.27
N MET A 2 8.78 -9.10 -2.82
CA MET A 2 7.73 -8.52 -3.70
C MET A 2 8.21 -7.23 -4.40
N VAL A 3 8.84 -6.32 -3.66
CA VAL A 3 9.35 -5.05 -4.20
C VAL A 3 10.35 -5.27 -5.32
N ILE A 4 11.34 -6.15 -5.13
CA ILE A 4 12.35 -6.48 -6.15
C ILE A 4 11.69 -6.96 -7.44
N LYS A 5 10.68 -7.85 -7.33
CA LYS A 5 9.99 -8.39 -8.51
C LYS A 5 9.25 -7.27 -9.25
N THR A 6 8.49 -6.45 -8.54
CA THR A 6 7.76 -5.31 -9.12
C THR A 6 8.70 -4.36 -9.86
N VAL A 7 9.82 -3.99 -9.25
CA VAL A 7 10.84 -3.13 -9.87
C VAL A 7 11.40 -3.77 -11.14
N ARG A 8 11.78 -5.06 -11.10
CA ARG A 8 12.32 -5.77 -12.27
C ARG A 8 11.32 -5.92 -13.40
N MET A 9 10.03 -6.04 -13.09
CA MET A 9 8.97 -6.11 -14.08
C MET A 9 8.57 -4.74 -14.64
N GLY A 10 9.14 -3.64 -14.14
CA GLY A 10 8.79 -2.29 -14.58
C GLY A 10 7.39 -1.83 -14.16
N ILE A 11 6.79 -2.47 -13.15
CA ILE A 11 5.47 -2.08 -12.65
C ILE A 11 5.63 -0.80 -11.79
N PRO A 12 4.91 0.29 -12.09
CA PRO A 12 5.14 1.58 -11.44
C PRO A 12 4.48 1.75 -10.07
N ILE A 13 3.50 0.89 -9.73
CA ILE A 13 2.71 0.98 -8.50
C ILE A 13 2.54 -0.41 -7.89
N LEU A 14 2.88 -0.54 -6.60
CA LEU A 14 2.60 -1.74 -5.80
C LEU A 14 1.78 -1.36 -4.58
N VAL A 15 0.58 -1.94 -4.48
CA VAL A 15 -0.31 -1.80 -3.34
C VAL A 15 -0.38 -3.11 -2.58
N SER A 16 -0.19 -3.05 -1.27
CA SER A 16 -0.32 -4.21 -0.41
C SER A 16 -1.18 -3.90 0.80
N ARG A 17 -1.90 -4.94 1.18
CA ARG A 17 -2.62 -5.02 2.41
C ARG A 17 -1.70 -5.19 3.62
N SER A 18 -0.52 -5.78 3.45
CA SER A 18 0.46 -5.88 4.53
C SER A 18 1.38 -4.65 4.57
N GLY A 19 2.15 -4.54 5.65
CA GLY A 19 3.31 -3.65 5.69
C GLY A 19 4.47 -4.22 4.87
N PHE A 20 5.52 -3.40 4.77
CA PHE A 20 6.77 -3.76 4.13
C PHE A 20 7.92 -3.60 5.11
N THR A 21 9.04 -4.26 4.81
CA THR A 21 10.29 -4.07 5.55
C THR A 21 10.89 -2.70 5.24
N ALA A 22 11.68 -2.14 6.16
CA ALA A 22 12.38 -0.87 5.93
C ALA A 22 13.26 -0.93 4.66
N TRP A 23 13.96 -2.04 4.45
CA TRP A 23 14.74 -2.29 3.25
C TRP A 23 13.88 -2.27 1.97
N GLY A 24 12.72 -2.91 1.98
CA GLY A 24 11.79 -2.90 0.84
C GLY A 24 11.30 -1.48 0.50
N VAL A 25 11.07 -0.64 1.52
CA VAL A 25 10.71 0.77 1.33
C VAL A 25 11.89 1.57 0.74
N GLU A 26 13.11 1.35 1.23
CA GLU A 26 14.31 1.99 0.70
C GLU A 26 14.53 1.65 -0.78
N LEU A 27 14.38 0.37 -1.15
CA LEU A 27 14.47 -0.06 -2.55
C LEU A 27 13.41 0.61 -3.42
N ALA A 28 12.15 0.69 -2.95
CA ALA A 28 11.08 1.34 -3.70
C ALA A 28 11.38 2.82 -3.97
N ARG A 29 11.92 3.54 -2.98
CA ARG A 29 12.33 4.95 -3.14
C ARG A 29 13.43 5.10 -4.18
N LYS A 30 14.49 4.28 -4.11
CA LYS A 30 15.59 4.30 -5.09
C LYS A 30 15.12 3.97 -6.51
N ALA A 31 14.17 3.06 -6.63
CA ALA A 31 13.61 2.64 -7.91
C ALA A 31 12.47 3.55 -8.42
N ASN A 32 12.12 4.63 -7.71
CA ASN A 32 11.00 5.51 -8.04
C ASN A 32 9.66 4.74 -8.20
N LEU A 33 9.49 3.65 -7.44
CA LEU A 33 8.25 2.88 -7.35
C LEU A 33 7.28 3.58 -6.40
N THR A 34 6.00 3.69 -6.78
CA THR A 34 4.95 4.06 -5.82
C THR A 34 4.59 2.83 -4.99
N LEU A 35 4.85 2.89 -3.69
CA LEU A 35 4.65 1.78 -2.76
C LEU A 35 3.60 2.16 -1.72
N VAL A 36 2.50 1.41 -1.69
CA VAL A 36 1.42 1.59 -0.71
C VAL A 36 1.31 0.35 0.16
N GLY A 37 1.43 0.53 1.47
CA GLY A 37 1.25 -0.51 2.47
C GLY A 37 0.00 -0.30 3.31
N ARG A 38 -0.37 -1.32 4.08
CA ARG A 38 -1.48 -1.27 5.05
C ARG A 38 -2.82 -0.79 4.45
N ALA A 39 -3.06 -1.00 3.15
CA ALA A 39 -4.29 -0.57 2.50
C ALA A 39 -5.52 -1.34 3.06
N ARG A 40 -6.42 -0.65 3.76
CA ARG A 40 -7.61 -1.19 4.43
C ARG A 40 -8.75 -0.17 4.37
N GLY A 41 -9.90 -0.57 3.83
CA GLY A 41 -11.04 0.31 3.62
C GLY A 41 -10.64 1.68 3.07
N LYS A 42 -10.94 2.74 3.84
CA LYS A 42 -10.66 4.15 3.51
C LYS A 42 -9.24 4.62 3.85
N ARG A 43 -8.37 3.73 4.33
CA ARG A 43 -7.06 4.08 4.89
C ARG A 43 -5.93 3.31 4.18
N PHE A 44 -4.81 3.98 3.97
CA PHE A 44 -3.57 3.35 3.49
C PHE A 44 -2.36 4.17 3.93
N VAL A 45 -1.16 3.62 3.76
CA VAL A 45 0.10 4.33 3.99
C VAL A 45 0.89 4.37 2.70
N ALA A 46 1.13 5.57 2.17
CA ALA A 46 2.09 5.79 1.09
C ALA A 46 3.51 5.76 1.67
N LEU A 47 4.31 4.77 1.25
CA LEU A 47 5.68 4.56 1.75
C LEU A 47 6.73 5.15 0.80
N ALA A 48 6.39 5.25 -0.49
CA ALA A 48 7.20 5.87 -1.54
C ALA A 48 6.31 6.34 -2.69
N GLY A 49 6.75 7.37 -3.42
CA GLY A 49 6.10 7.82 -4.66
C GLY A 49 4.73 8.47 -4.47
N GLU A 50 4.47 9.08 -3.30
CA GLU A 50 3.22 9.78 -2.95
C GLU A 50 2.82 10.86 -3.96
N LYS A 51 3.79 11.49 -4.63
CA LYS A 51 3.56 12.49 -5.69
C LYS A 51 2.73 11.99 -6.88
N ARG A 52 2.58 10.67 -7.05
CA ARG A 52 1.72 10.08 -8.09
C ARG A 52 0.28 9.84 -7.62
N ILE A 53 -0.02 10.08 -6.35
CA ILE A 53 -1.32 9.82 -5.76
C ILE A 53 -2.13 11.12 -5.80
N VAL A 54 -3.28 11.07 -6.47
CA VAL A 54 -4.28 12.13 -6.46
C VAL A 54 -5.33 11.78 -5.40
N PHE A 55 -5.56 12.69 -4.45
CA PHE A 55 -6.52 12.51 -3.35
C PHE A 55 -7.84 13.22 -3.68
N ASP A 56 -8.59 12.69 -4.63
CA ASP A 56 -9.84 13.26 -5.14
C ASP A 56 -11.11 12.56 -4.62
N GLN A 57 -10.96 11.50 -3.82
CA GLN A 57 -12.09 10.72 -3.33
C GLN A 57 -12.76 11.37 -2.11
N ASP A 58 -14.07 11.54 -2.19
CA ASP A 58 -14.91 11.91 -1.05
C ASP A 58 -15.21 10.66 -0.20
N LEU A 59 -14.65 10.64 1.02
CA LEU A 59 -14.76 9.52 1.95
C LEU A 59 -16.17 9.29 2.51
N THR A 60 -17.09 10.24 2.34
CA THR A 60 -18.50 10.10 2.75
C THR A 60 -19.24 9.04 1.92
N TYR A 61 -18.84 8.83 0.66
CA TYR A 61 -19.46 7.86 -0.26
C TYR A 61 -18.72 6.53 -0.36
N VAL A 62 -17.56 6.39 0.31
CA VAL A 62 -16.83 5.13 0.33
C VAL A 62 -17.46 4.22 1.40
N GLU A 63 -17.74 2.96 1.07
CA GLU A 63 -18.24 1.98 2.05
C GLU A 63 -17.12 1.48 2.96
N ASP A 64 -17.47 1.06 4.18
CA ASP A 64 -16.52 0.43 5.09
C ASP A 64 -16.14 -0.99 4.63
N GLU A 65 -14.89 -1.38 4.88
CA GLU A 65 -14.39 -2.70 4.46
C GLU A 65 -15.10 -3.82 5.25
N SER A 66 -15.73 -4.74 4.53
CA SER A 66 -16.37 -5.91 5.12
C SER A 66 -15.38 -6.73 5.97
N ALA A 67 -15.86 -7.20 7.13
CA ALA A 67 -15.10 -8.06 8.03
C ALA A 67 -14.48 -9.29 7.34
N LYS A 68 -15.12 -9.80 6.27
CA LYS A 68 -14.64 -10.95 5.49
C LYS A 68 -13.30 -10.68 4.78
N HIS A 69 -12.97 -9.42 4.54
CA HIS A 69 -11.71 -9.03 3.93
C HIS A 69 -10.58 -8.89 4.96
N ARG A 70 -10.86 -8.86 6.27
CA ARG A 70 -9.79 -8.75 7.27
C ARG A 70 -8.82 -9.93 7.16
N ARG A 71 -7.51 -9.62 7.14
CA ARG A 71 -6.49 -10.67 7.27
C ARG A 71 -6.52 -11.20 8.71
N LYS A 72 -6.28 -12.51 8.89
CA LYS A 72 -6.17 -13.15 10.20
C LYS A 72 -5.23 -12.43 11.19
N ALA A 73 -4.13 -11.86 10.69
CA ALA A 73 -3.16 -11.14 11.51
C ALA A 73 -3.56 -9.69 11.89
N ALA A 74 -4.67 -9.16 11.34
CA ALA A 74 -5.10 -7.77 11.58
C ALA A 74 -6.11 -7.63 12.73
N VAL A 75 -6.33 -8.69 13.51
CA VAL A 75 -7.34 -8.73 14.60
C VAL A 75 -6.83 -8.00 15.87
N HIS A 76 -5.54 -7.69 15.95
CA HIS A 76 -4.89 -7.09 17.13
C HIS A 76 -4.29 -5.69 16.87
N ASP A 77 -4.57 -5.07 15.72
CA ASP A 77 -3.98 -3.78 15.31
C ASP A 77 -4.86 -2.55 15.67
N ASP A 78 -5.85 -2.71 16.57
CA ASP A 78 -6.75 -1.62 17.02
C ASP A 78 -6.20 -0.89 18.26
#